data_AF-A0A4Q3GS88-F1
#
_entry.id   AF-A0A4Q3GS88-F1
#
_cell.length_a   1.000
_cell.length_b   1.000
_cell.length_c   1.000
_cell.angle_alpha   90.00
_cell.angle_beta   90.00
_cell.angle_gamma   90.00
#
_symmetry.space_group_name_H-M   'P 1'
#
loop_
_entity.id
_entity.type
_entity.pdbx_description
1 polymer ?
#
loop_
_entity_poly.entity_id
_entity_poly.type
_entity_poly.pdbx_seq_one_letter_code
_entity_poly.pdbx_strand_id
1 'polypeptide(L)'
;MASLKVLFLTQWFEPEPVMKGSAFAKAIADRGHQVEVATGFPNYPGGKLYPGYRVRLYQSEMIDGIRVHRLPLYPSHDHSSWRRALNYLSFMVSALLFCLFRGGRYDIIYVYHPPLTVGFAAALTGMITRTPFVIDVQDLWPDSVVSSGMAHTGRLASILGAACRFIYRRAAMVVAQSNGMREEIARREVEAKVVTIFNWADEASFAHPQPVPDAIGLADHFTFLYA
;
A
#
# COMPACT_ATOMS: atom_id res chain seq x y z
N MET A 1 -25.46 -9.45 3.39
CA MET A 1 -24.22 -10.10 2.91
C MET A 1 -23.63 -10.93 4.03
N ALA A 2 -22.93 -12.03 3.73
CA ALA A 2 -22.17 -12.76 4.75
C ALA A 2 -21.00 -11.88 5.26
N SER A 3 -20.71 -11.95 6.57
CA SER A 3 -19.56 -11.25 7.15
C SER A 3 -18.26 -11.93 6.71
N LEU A 4 -17.39 -11.19 6.02
CA LEU A 4 -16.06 -11.65 5.61
C LEU A 4 -15.00 -11.24 6.65
N LYS A 5 -13.91 -12.02 6.73
CA LYS A 5 -12.66 -11.68 7.41
C LYS A 5 -11.64 -11.20 6.39
N VAL A 6 -11.31 -9.92 6.46
CA VAL A 6 -10.40 -9.24 5.53
C VAL A 6 -9.09 -8.96 6.23
N LEU A 7 -7.98 -9.37 5.62
CA LEU A 7 -6.66 -8.88 6.00
C LEU A 7 -6.30 -7.69 5.11
N PHE A 8 -6.21 -6.49 5.69
CA PHE A 8 -5.65 -5.33 4.99
C PHE A 8 -4.12 -5.37 5.12
N LEU A 9 -3.45 -5.74 4.03
CA LEU A 9 -2.00 -5.88 3.97
C LEU A 9 -1.39 -4.63 3.30
N THR A 10 -0.66 -3.84 4.07
CA THR A 10 -0.06 -2.58 3.60
C THR A 10 1.26 -2.35 4.31
N GLN A 11 2.30 -1.87 3.63
CA GLN A 11 3.55 -1.57 4.33
C GLN A 11 3.44 -0.36 5.25
N TRP A 12 2.58 0.60 4.91
CA TRP A 12 2.39 1.83 5.65
C TRP A 12 0.99 1.92 6.23
N PHE A 13 0.91 2.38 7.48
CA PHE A 13 -0.33 2.59 8.21
C PHE A 13 -0.07 3.60 9.32
N GLU A 14 -1.13 4.25 9.83
CA GLU A 14 -1.05 5.24 10.90
C GLU A 14 -0.12 4.77 12.03
N PRO A 15 0.77 5.61 12.59
CA PRO A 15 0.80 7.07 12.50
C PRO A 15 1.53 7.63 11.25
N GLU A 16 1.90 6.79 10.28
CA GLU A 16 2.46 7.28 9.02
C GLU A 16 1.42 8.09 8.23
N PRO A 17 1.84 9.10 7.44
CA PRO A 17 0.93 9.87 6.61
C PRO A 17 0.44 9.01 5.44
N VAL A 18 -0.69 8.34 5.64
CA VAL A 18 -1.31 7.44 4.65
C VAL A 18 -2.69 7.96 4.26
N MET A 19 -3.00 7.93 2.96
CA MET A 19 -4.30 8.38 2.45
C MET A 19 -5.42 7.36 2.72
N LYS A 20 -5.12 6.05 2.61
CA LYS A 20 -6.11 4.98 2.67
C LYS A 20 -6.36 4.47 4.10
N GLY A 21 -5.29 4.04 4.76
CA GLY A 21 -5.18 3.82 6.21
C GLY A 21 -6.41 3.27 6.94
N SER A 22 -6.64 3.83 8.12
CA SER A 22 -7.75 3.53 9.02
C SER A 22 -9.12 3.83 8.41
N ALA A 23 -9.23 4.86 7.56
CA ALA A 23 -10.48 5.21 6.89
C ALA A 23 -11.02 4.04 6.06
N PHE A 24 -10.16 3.36 5.31
CA PHE A 24 -10.53 2.18 4.54
C PHE A 24 -10.90 0.99 5.44
N ALA A 25 -10.11 0.73 6.49
CA ALA A 25 -10.40 -0.35 7.42
C ALA A 25 -11.75 -0.13 8.13
N LYS A 26 -12.02 1.07 8.63
CA LYS A 26 -13.32 1.44 9.23
C LYS A 26 -14.47 1.25 8.24
N ALA A 27 -14.33 1.73 7.00
CA ALA A 27 -15.35 1.58 5.98
C ALA A 27 -15.69 0.11 5.64
N ILE A 28 -14.73 -0.81 5.81
CA ILE A 28 -14.96 -2.26 5.73
C ILE A 28 -15.71 -2.76 6.98
N ALA A 29 -15.27 -2.36 8.16
CA ALA A 29 -15.91 -2.74 9.43
C ALA A 29 -17.37 -2.27 9.52
N ASP A 30 -17.66 -1.03 9.12
CA ASP A 30 -18.98 -0.42 9.11
C ASP A 30 -19.96 -1.14 8.16
N ARG A 31 -19.44 -1.86 7.17
CA ARG A 31 -20.23 -2.74 6.28
C ARG A 31 -20.51 -4.13 6.87
N GLY A 32 -20.13 -4.36 8.13
CA GLY A 32 -20.37 -5.61 8.85
C GLY A 32 -19.34 -6.71 8.55
N HIS A 33 -18.14 -6.34 8.11
CA HIS A 33 -17.02 -7.26 7.91
C HIS A 33 -16.00 -7.15 9.04
N GLN A 34 -15.24 -8.22 9.28
CA GLN A 34 -14.11 -8.19 10.20
C GLN A 34 -12.86 -7.79 9.42
N VAL A 35 -12.12 -6.81 9.93
CA VAL A 35 -10.86 -6.37 9.31
C VAL A 35 -9.75 -6.34 10.35
N GLU A 36 -8.61 -6.90 9.95
CA GLU A 36 -7.33 -6.74 10.66
C GLU A 36 -6.32 -6.16 9.68
N VAL A 37 -5.33 -5.44 10.19
CA VAL A 37 -4.27 -4.81 9.39
C VAL A 37 -2.95 -5.50 9.66
N ALA A 38 -2.20 -5.86 8.62
CA ALA A 38 -0.80 -6.25 8.73
C ALA A 38 0.09 -5.21 8.05
N THR A 39 1.01 -4.63 8.82
CA THR A 39 1.79 -3.47 8.41
C THR A 39 3.16 -3.38 9.04
N GLY A 40 4.01 -2.48 8.53
CA GLY A 40 5.35 -2.27 9.03
C GLY A 40 5.38 -1.48 10.33
N PHE A 41 6.51 -1.53 11.03
CA PHE A 41 6.80 -0.52 12.04
C PHE A 41 6.95 0.87 11.38
N PRO A 42 6.29 1.91 11.94
CA PRO A 42 6.17 3.19 11.26
C PRO A 42 7.53 3.86 11.12
N ASN A 43 7.92 4.14 9.88
CA ASN A 43 9.20 4.75 9.54
C ASN A 43 9.14 5.70 8.33
N TYR A 44 8.07 5.68 7.55
CA TYR A 44 7.85 6.56 6.42
C TYR A 44 7.31 7.93 6.88
N PRO A 45 7.67 9.07 6.25
CA PRO A 45 8.59 9.21 5.12
C PRO A 45 10.06 9.40 5.53
N GLY A 46 10.35 9.59 6.82
CA GLY A 46 11.69 9.99 7.27
C GLY A 46 12.74 8.87 7.32
N GLY A 47 12.34 7.62 7.14
CA GLY A 47 13.20 6.44 7.29
C GLY A 47 13.59 6.11 8.72
N LYS A 48 13.11 6.88 9.69
CA LYS A 48 13.37 6.72 11.13
C LYS A 48 12.10 6.25 11.80
N LEU A 49 12.24 5.36 12.78
CA LEU A 49 11.09 4.91 13.57
C LEU A 49 10.43 6.08 14.28
N TYR A 50 9.10 6.08 14.30
CA TYR A 50 8.33 7.06 15.03
C TYR A 50 8.61 6.97 16.54
N PRO A 51 8.50 8.08 17.30
CA PRO A 51 8.64 8.07 18.75
C PRO A 51 7.75 7.00 19.40
N GLY A 52 8.31 6.27 20.36
CA GLY A 52 7.61 5.17 21.06
C GLY A 52 7.70 3.81 20.36
N TYR A 53 8.09 3.74 19.09
CA TYR A 53 8.26 2.48 18.38
C TYR A 53 9.70 1.95 18.45
N ARG A 54 9.82 0.63 18.56
CA ARG A 54 11.06 -0.13 18.42
C ARG A 54 10.77 -1.38 17.59
N VAL A 55 11.63 -1.71 16.63
CA VAL A 55 11.44 -2.92 15.82
C VAL A 55 11.46 -4.15 16.73
N ARG A 56 10.38 -4.94 16.65
CA ARG A 56 10.23 -6.24 17.30
C ARG A 56 9.90 -7.27 16.23
N LEU A 57 10.05 -8.57 16.56
CA LEU A 57 9.63 -9.64 15.65
C LEU A 57 8.13 -9.60 15.34
N TYR A 58 7.34 -9.07 16.26
CA TYR A 58 5.90 -8.87 16.12
C TYR A 58 5.38 -7.94 17.22
N GLN A 59 4.40 -7.10 16.90
CA GLN A 59 3.60 -6.35 17.87
C GLN A 59 2.15 -6.29 17.39
N SER A 60 1.19 -6.36 18.31
CA SER A 60 -0.22 -6.10 18.02
C SER A 60 -0.69 -4.89 18.82
N GLU A 61 -1.46 -4.03 18.18
CA GLU A 61 -2.10 -2.87 18.80
C GLU A 61 -3.53 -2.71 18.27
N MET A 62 -4.31 -1.85 18.93
CA MET A 62 -5.65 -1.48 18.49
C MET A 62 -5.62 0.00 18.09
N ILE A 63 -5.99 0.30 16.86
CA ILE A 63 -6.14 1.67 16.36
C ILE A 63 -7.58 1.83 15.92
N ASP A 64 -8.31 2.72 16.59
CA ASP A 64 -9.73 2.98 16.32
C ASP A 64 -10.62 1.73 16.23
N GLY A 65 -10.41 0.78 17.15
CA GLY A 65 -11.17 -0.48 17.18
C GLY A 65 -10.73 -1.52 16.15
N ILE A 66 -9.74 -1.23 15.31
CA ILE A 66 -9.15 -2.17 14.35
C ILE A 66 -7.87 -2.78 14.91
N ARG A 67 -7.72 -4.10 14.79
CA ARG A 67 -6.49 -4.79 15.18
C ARG A 67 -5.40 -4.58 14.14
N VAL A 68 -4.26 -4.07 14.59
CA VAL A 68 -3.09 -3.80 13.76
C VAL A 68 -1.94 -4.70 14.19
N HIS A 69 -1.32 -5.38 13.22
CA HIS A 69 -0.17 -6.24 13.36
C HIS A 69 1.05 -5.56 12.77
N ARG A 70 2.01 -5.20 13.61
CA ARG A 70 3.29 -4.60 13.22
C ARG A 70 4.34 -5.68 13.00
N LEU A 71 4.90 -5.69 11.81
CA LEU A 71 5.88 -6.66 11.34
C LEU A 71 7.24 -5.99 11.14
N PRO A 72 8.34 -6.70 11.46
CA PRO A 72 9.69 -6.15 11.39
C PRO A 72 10.05 -5.76 9.97
N LEU A 73 10.70 -4.61 9.84
CA LEU A 73 11.35 -4.16 8.62
C LEU A 73 12.66 -3.44 9.00
N TYR A 74 13.53 -3.25 8.03
CA TYR A 74 14.71 -2.41 8.14
C TYR A 74 14.31 -0.95 7.92
N PRO A 75 14.27 -0.09 8.97
CA PRO A 75 13.81 1.29 8.82
C PRO A 75 14.78 2.06 7.94
N SER A 76 14.29 2.54 6.80
CA SER A 76 15.08 3.35 5.87
C SER A 76 14.18 3.94 4.80
N HIS A 77 14.31 5.24 4.60
CA HIS A 77 13.73 5.99 3.50
C HIS A 77 14.70 7.07 3.01
N ASP A 78 16.00 6.83 3.17
CA ASP A 78 17.02 7.79 2.79
C ASP A 78 17.33 7.76 1.27
N HIS A 79 18.24 8.63 0.84
CA HIS A 79 18.62 8.75 -0.58
C HIS A 79 19.28 7.49 -1.15
N SER A 80 19.72 6.52 -0.33
CA SER A 80 20.31 5.27 -0.79
C SER A 80 19.24 4.30 -1.30
N SER A 81 19.23 4.07 -2.61
CA SER A 81 18.35 3.08 -3.25
C SER A 81 18.48 1.67 -2.69
N TRP A 82 19.69 1.28 -2.25
CA TRP A 82 19.92 -0.02 -1.61
C TRP A 82 19.25 -0.14 -0.25
N ARG A 83 19.36 0.88 0.61
CA ARG A 83 18.73 0.86 1.94
C ARG A 83 17.20 0.93 1.85
N ARG A 84 16.65 1.66 0.86
CA ARG A 84 15.22 1.60 0.54
C ARG A 84 14.79 0.22 0.04
N ALA A 85 15.59 -0.43 -0.82
CA ALA A 85 15.31 -1.80 -1.23
C ALA A 85 15.31 -2.77 -0.04
N LEU A 86 16.25 -2.63 0.91
CA LEU A 86 16.24 -3.41 2.16
C LEU A 86 14.99 -3.17 3.00
N ASN A 87 14.50 -1.94 3.08
CA ASN A 87 13.23 -1.62 3.75
C ASN A 87 12.06 -2.40 3.13
N TYR A 88 11.92 -2.37 1.80
CA TYR A 88 10.86 -3.07 1.09
C TYR A 88 10.98 -4.60 1.14
N LEU A 89 12.20 -5.14 1.01
CA LEU A 89 12.47 -6.58 1.01
C LEU A 89 12.36 -7.20 2.41
N SER A 90 12.85 -6.51 3.45
CA SER A 90 12.69 -6.99 4.82
C SER A 90 11.23 -7.04 5.24
N PHE A 91 10.44 -6.02 4.88
CA PHE A 91 9.00 -6.05 5.10
C PHE A 91 8.33 -7.19 4.32
N MET A 92 8.69 -7.39 3.04
CA MET A 92 8.21 -8.52 2.22
C MET A 92 8.32 -9.85 2.94
N VAL A 93 9.50 -10.13 3.50
CA VAL A 93 9.79 -11.39 4.19
C VAL A 93 8.93 -11.50 5.44
N SER A 94 8.85 -10.44 6.24
CA SER A 94 8.02 -10.44 7.45
C SER A 94 6.52 -10.63 7.17
N ALA A 95 6.01 -9.95 6.13
CA ALA A 95 4.63 -10.05 5.66
C ALA A 95 4.34 -11.44 5.12
N LEU A 96 5.25 -12.01 4.31
CA LEU A 96 5.13 -13.36 3.81
C LEU A 96 5.04 -14.36 4.97
N LEU A 97 5.94 -14.31 5.93
CA LEU A 97 5.92 -15.21 7.09
C LEU A 97 4.62 -15.08 7.88
N PHE A 98 4.20 -13.85 8.21
CA PHE A 98 2.93 -13.61 8.89
C PHE A 98 1.75 -14.21 8.12
N CYS A 99 1.67 -13.97 6.82
CA CYS A 99 0.61 -14.44 5.95
C CYS A 99 0.67 -15.96 5.70
N LEU A 100 1.83 -16.60 5.73
CA LEU A 100 1.91 -18.06 5.67
C LEU A 100 1.34 -18.72 6.93
N PHE A 101 1.56 -18.14 8.10
CA PHE A 101 1.05 -18.69 9.36
C PHE A 101 -0.40 -18.30 9.66
N ARG A 102 -0.89 -17.16 9.14
CA ARG A 102 -2.21 -16.61 9.48
C ARG A 102 -3.14 -16.38 8.30
N GLY A 103 -2.63 -16.38 7.06
CA GLY A 103 -3.37 -16.04 5.84
C GLY A 103 -4.61 -16.91 5.63
N GLY A 104 -4.53 -18.21 5.93
CA GLY A 104 -5.67 -19.14 5.84
C GLY A 104 -6.81 -18.87 6.83
N ARG A 105 -6.69 -17.90 7.74
CA ARG A 105 -7.75 -17.48 8.66
C ARG A 105 -8.65 -16.38 8.08
N TYR A 106 -8.23 -15.76 6.99
CA TYR A 106 -8.94 -14.68 6.33
C TYR A 106 -9.62 -15.22 5.07
N ASP A 107 -10.78 -14.68 4.75
CA ASP A 107 -11.51 -15.01 3.53
C ASP A 107 -10.87 -14.33 2.31
N ILE A 108 -10.24 -13.17 2.52
CA ILE A 108 -9.56 -12.41 1.47
C ILE A 108 -8.46 -11.52 2.04
N ILE A 109 -7.38 -11.34 1.28
CA ILE A 109 -6.32 -10.36 1.57
C ILE A 109 -6.51 -9.17 0.63
N TYR A 110 -6.70 -7.98 1.19
CA TYR A 110 -6.68 -6.73 0.42
C TYR A 110 -5.29 -6.10 0.52
N VAL A 111 -4.57 -6.08 -0.58
CA VAL A 111 -3.20 -5.57 -0.65
C VAL A 111 -3.22 -4.13 -1.15
N TYR A 112 -2.63 -3.22 -0.37
CA TYR A 112 -2.37 -1.85 -0.79
C TYR A 112 -0.94 -1.72 -1.32
N HIS A 113 -0.81 -1.29 -2.57
CA HIS A 113 0.46 -1.05 -3.26
C HIS A 113 0.64 0.45 -3.50
N PRO A 114 1.82 1.06 -3.32
CA PRO A 114 3.16 0.48 -3.14
C PRO A 114 3.58 0.11 -1.71
N PRO A 115 4.69 -0.64 -1.54
CA PRO A 115 5.56 -1.20 -2.60
C PRO A 115 5.11 -2.55 -3.18
N LEU A 116 5.61 -2.89 -4.38
CA LEU A 116 5.31 -4.14 -5.10
C LEU A 116 5.58 -5.39 -4.29
N THR A 117 6.54 -5.31 -3.37
CA THR A 117 6.91 -6.38 -2.47
C THR A 117 5.75 -6.87 -1.61
N VAL A 118 4.80 -6.00 -1.26
CA VAL A 118 3.60 -6.40 -0.50
C VAL A 118 2.70 -7.33 -1.32
N GLY A 119 2.52 -7.01 -2.60
CA GLY A 119 1.80 -7.87 -3.57
C GLY A 119 2.50 -9.21 -3.78
N PHE A 120 3.82 -9.24 -3.78
CA PHE A 120 4.59 -10.47 -3.92
C PHE A 120 4.38 -11.40 -2.71
N ALA A 121 4.38 -10.86 -1.50
CA ALA A 121 4.08 -11.63 -0.28
C ALA A 121 2.68 -12.26 -0.36
N ALA A 122 1.65 -11.50 -0.74
CA ALA A 122 0.29 -12.01 -0.88
C ALA A 122 0.16 -13.07 -1.99
N ALA A 123 0.80 -12.86 -3.13
CA ALA A 123 0.79 -13.82 -4.23
C ALA A 123 1.38 -15.17 -3.80
N LEU A 124 2.54 -15.16 -3.11
CA LEU A 124 3.15 -16.37 -2.57
C LEU A 124 2.28 -17.04 -1.50
N THR A 125 1.70 -16.25 -0.59
CA THR A 125 0.75 -16.77 0.41
C THR A 125 -0.45 -17.45 -0.24
N GLY A 126 -1.04 -16.86 -1.28
CA GLY A 126 -2.19 -17.41 -1.98
C GLY A 126 -1.89 -18.76 -2.64
N MET A 127 -0.65 -19.01 -3.07
CA MET A 127 -0.26 -20.34 -3.61
C MET A 127 -0.27 -21.44 -2.56
N ILE A 128 0.02 -21.10 -1.29
CA ILE A 128 0.18 -22.06 -0.20
C ILE A 128 -1.11 -22.22 0.59
N THR A 129 -1.71 -21.10 0.99
CA THR A 129 -2.91 -21.06 1.83
C THR A 129 -4.21 -21.13 1.04
N ARG A 130 -4.15 -20.92 -0.29
CA ARG A 130 -5.32 -20.76 -1.19
C ARG A 130 -6.22 -19.56 -0.85
N THR A 131 -5.80 -18.67 0.05
CA THR A 131 -6.51 -17.43 0.32
C THR A 131 -6.41 -16.49 -0.90
N PRO A 132 -7.55 -16.04 -1.47
CA PRO A 132 -7.52 -15.09 -2.58
C PRO A 132 -7.05 -13.71 -2.11
N PHE A 133 -6.50 -12.93 -3.04
CA PHE A 133 -6.14 -11.54 -2.76
C PHE A 133 -6.60 -10.59 -3.86
N VAL A 134 -6.90 -9.37 -3.44
CA VAL A 134 -7.10 -8.20 -4.30
C VAL A 134 -5.86 -7.32 -4.15
N ILE A 135 -5.33 -6.81 -5.26
CA ILE A 135 -4.26 -5.82 -5.21
C ILE A 135 -4.76 -4.47 -5.71
N ASP A 136 -4.62 -3.46 -4.87
CA ASP A 136 -4.93 -2.07 -5.16
C ASP A 136 -3.68 -1.29 -5.55
N VAL A 137 -3.57 -1.03 -6.85
CA VAL A 137 -2.38 -0.47 -7.48
C VAL A 137 -2.46 1.05 -7.48
N GLN A 138 -1.65 1.71 -6.64
CA GLN A 138 -1.56 3.18 -6.63
C GLN A 138 -0.49 3.72 -7.59
N ASP A 139 0.55 2.91 -7.88
CA ASP A 139 1.64 3.27 -8.78
C ASP A 139 1.87 2.19 -9.85
N LEU A 140 2.13 2.60 -11.09
CA LEU A 140 2.51 1.69 -12.17
C LEU A 140 4.00 1.38 -12.10
N TRP A 141 4.32 0.20 -11.55
CA TRP A 141 5.66 -0.37 -11.63
C TRP A 141 5.80 -1.16 -12.95
N PRO A 142 6.97 -1.13 -13.61
CA PRO A 142 8.24 -0.53 -13.17
C PRO A 142 8.41 0.98 -13.46
N ASP A 143 7.48 1.64 -14.15
CA ASP A 143 7.69 3.00 -14.68
C ASP A 143 7.96 4.03 -13.59
N SER A 144 7.19 4.02 -12.50
CA SER A 144 7.39 4.96 -11.39
C SER A 144 8.77 4.77 -10.74
N VAL A 145 9.22 3.52 -10.58
CA VAL A 145 10.55 3.19 -10.05
C VAL A 145 11.67 3.68 -10.97
N VAL A 146 11.52 3.49 -12.28
CA VAL A 146 12.49 3.98 -13.27
C VAL A 146 12.53 5.51 -13.27
N SER A 147 11.37 6.16 -13.29
CA SER A 147 11.24 7.63 -13.31
C SER A 147 11.81 8.30 -12.05
N SER A 148 11.68 7.64 -10.89
CA SER A 148 12.25 8.10 -9.62
C SER A 148 13.77 7.96 -9.51
N GLY A 149 14.44 7.37 -10.52
CA GLY A 149 15.88 7.11 -10.50
C GLY A 149 16.29 5.96 -9.58
N MET A 150 15.35 5.15 -9.07
CA MET A 150 15.70 3.97 -8.28
C MET A 150 16.26 2.82 -9.12
N ALA A 151 15.87 2.76 -10.39
CA ALA A 151 16.34 1.78 -11.35
C ALA A 151 16.91 2.46 -12.59
N HIS A 152 18.24 2.39 -12.76
CA HIS A 152 18.92 2.95 -13.94
C HIS A 152 19.17 1.92 -15.05
N THR A 153 18.98 0.62 -14.77
CA THR A 153 19.33 -0.46 -15.70
C THR A 153 18.08 -1.17 -16.25
N GLY A 154 18.05 -1.41 -17.56
CA GLY A 154 16.93 -2.11 -18.21
C GLY A 154 16.66 -3.52 -17.67
N ARG A 155 17.68 -4.15 -17.05
CA ARG A 155 17.54 -5.45 -16.38
C ARG A 155 16.66 -5.37 -15.15
N LEU A 156 16.84 -4.37 -14.27
CA LEU A 156 16.01 -4.22 -13.08
C LEU A 156 14.55 -3.89 -13.44
N ALA A 157 14.35 -3.01 -14.42
CA ALA A 157 13.01 -2.73 -14.95
C ALA A 157 12.33 -4.00 -15.48
N SER A 158 13.07 -4.86 -16.19
CA SER A 158 12.56 -6.14 -16.69
C SER A 158 12.17 -7.10 -15.57
N ILE A 159 12.97 -7.19 -14.51
CA ILE A 159 12.69 -8.01 -13.32
C ILE A 159 11.43 -7.51 -12.61
N LEU A 160 11.35 -6.20 -12.36
CA LEU A 160 10.17 -5.58 -11.74
C LEU A 160 8.92 -5.78 -12.60
N GLY A 161 9.06 -5.64 -13.92
CA GLY A 161 7.99 -5.94 -14.87
C GLY A 161 7.52 -7.38 -14.71
N ALA A 162 8.43 -8.37 -14.74
CA ALA A 162 8.10 -9.77 -14.54
C ALA A 162 7.43 -10.06 -13.19
N ALA A 163 7.89 -9.41 -12.12
CA ALA A 163 7.27 -9.52 -10.80
C ALA A 163 5.83 -8.96 -10.80
N CYS A 164 5.59 -7.82 -11.45
CA CYS A 164 4.24 -7.27 -11.61
C CYS A 164 3.33 -8.26 -12.33
N ARG A 165 3.78 -8.84 -13.45
CA ARG A 165 3.01 -9.85 -14.21
C ARG A 165 2.62 -11.03 -13.34
N PHE A 166 3.60 -11.55 -12.59
CA PHE A 166 3.37 -12.67 -11.68
C PHE A 166 2.31 -12.35 -10.64
N ILE A 167 2.37 -11.17 -10.01
CA ILE A 167 1.39 -10.74 -9.01
C ILE A 167 0.01 -10.58 -9.64
N TYR A 168 -0.11 -9.85 -10.76
CA TYR A 168 -1.41 -9.55 -11.39
C TYR A 168 -2.11 -10.81 -11.89
N ARG A 169 -1.38 -11.79 -12.42
CA ARG A 169 -1.97 -13.09 -12.84
C ARG A 169 -2.48 -13.93 -11.69
N ARG A 170 -1.96 -13.72 -10.48
CA ARG A 170 -2.38 -14.47 -9.28
C ARG A 170 -3.44 -13.75 -8.47
N ALA A 171 -3.59 -12.44 -8.66
CA ALA A 171 -4.64 -11.67 -8.01
C ALA A 171 -6.02 -12.18 -8.45
N ALA A 172 -6.93 -12.33 -7.49
CA ALA A 172 -8.34 -12.59 -7.80
C ALA A 172 -8.96 -11.37 -8.54
N MET A 173 -8.45 -10.17 -8.21
CA MET A 173 -8.80 -8.91 -8.85
C MET A 173 -7.66 -7.90 -8.69
N VAL A 174 -7.43 -7.09 -9.73
CA VAL A 174 -6.54 -5.94 -9.69
C VAL A 174 -7.40 -4.68 -9.71
N VAL A 175 -7.20 -3.80 -8.75
CA VAL A 175 -7.87 -2.50 -8.67
C VAL A 175 -6.91 -1.44 -9.20
N ALA A 176 -7.37 -0.70 -10.22
CA ALA A 176 -6.68 0.43 -10.81
C ALA A 176 -7.37 1.73 -10.40
N GLN A 177 -6.57 2.78 -10.19
CA GLN A 177 -7.05 4.08 -9.70
C GLN A 177 -7.63 5.00 -10.77
N SER A 178 -7.43 4.66 -12.04
CA SER A 178 -7.97 5.41 -13.17
C SER A 178 -8.23 4.49 -14.37
N ASN A 179 -9.01 4.98 -15.32
CA ASN A 179 -9.24 4.26 -16.58
C ASN A 179 -7.93 4.08 -17.36
N GLY A 180 -7.07 5.09 -17.40
CA GLY A 180 -5.76 5.00 -18.06
C GLY A 180 -4.84 3.99 -17.39
N MET A 181 -4.83 3.92 -16.05
CA MET A 181 -4.07 2.89 -15.33
C MET A 181 -4.62 1.49 -15.60
N ARG A 182 -5.95 1.33 -15.64
CA ARG A 182 -6.58 0.06 -16.01
C ARG A 182 -6.16 -0.39 -17.41
N GLU A 183 -6.21 0.51 -18.39
CA GLU A 183 -5.81 0.24 -19.78
C GLU A 183 -4.32 -0.12 -19.87
N GLU A 184 -3.47 0.56 -19.10
CA GLU A 184 -2.04 0.24 -19.01
C GLU A 184 -1.80 -1.17 -18.47
N ILE A 185 -2.45 -1.52 -17.36
CA ILE A 185 -2.33 -2.84 -16.74
C ILE A 185 -2.86 -3.91 -17.69
N ALA A 186 -4.03 -3.70 -18.31
CA ALA A 186 -4.63 -4.64 -19.24
C ALA A 186 -3.76 -4.85 -20.49
N ARG A 187 -3.11 -3.79 -20.99
CA ARG A 187 -2.17 -3.88 -22.12
C ARG A 187 -0.93 -4.71 -21.77
N ARG A 188 -0.46 -4.63 -20.53
CA ARG A 188 0.69 -5.41 -20.03
C ARG A 188 0.30 -6.86 -19.74
N GLU A 189 -0.86 -7.06 -19.09
CA GLU A 189 -1.38 -8.34 -18.64
C GLU A 189 -2.83 -8.56 -19.07
N VAL A 190 -2.99 -9.13 -20.26
CA VAL A 190 -4.31 -9.36 -20.90
C VAL A 190 -5.24 -10.27 -20.08
N GLU A 191 -4.68 -11.15 -19.24
CA GLU A 191 -5.44 -12.12 -18.44
C GLU A 191 -5.88 -11.59 -17.06
N ALA A 192 -5.37 -10.45 -16.62
CA ALA A 192 -5.68 -9.91 -15.30
C ALA A 192 -7.12 -9.39 -15.24
N LYS A 193 -7.85 -9.72 -14.17
CA LYS A 193 -9.18 -9.14 -13.91
C LYS A 193 -9.03 -7.76 -13.31
N VAL A 194 -8.96 -6.74 -14.17
CA VAL A 194 -8.74 -5.35 -13.73
C VAL A 194 -10.07 -4.59 -13.64
N VAL A 195 -10.32 -3.96 -12.50
CA VAL A 195 -11.44 -3.03 -12.28
C VAL A 195 -10.92 -1.65 -11.95
N THR A 196 -11.70 -0.62 -12.24
CA THR A 196 -11.37 0.75 -11.83
C THR A 196 -12.14 1.11 -10.57
N ILE A 197 -11.41 1.48 -9.52
CA ILE A 197 -11.98 2.11 -8.31
C ILE A 197 -11.15 3.35 -8.08
N PHE A 198 -11.77 4.52 -8.22
CA PHE A 198 -11.10 5.80 -8.02
C PHE A 198 -10.75 6.02 -6.55
N ASN A 199 -9.64 6.73 -6.32
CA ASN A 199 -9.33 7.27 -5.00
C ASN A 199 -10.40 8.29 -4.60
N TRP A 200 -10.58 8.44 -3.29
CA TRP A 200 -11.49 9.41 -2.71
C TRP A 200 -10.71 10.52 -2.03
N ALA A 201 -11.41 11.61 -1.75
CA ALA A 201 -10.97 12.69 -0.88
C ALA A 201 -12.01 12.90 0.21
N ASP A 202 -11.61 13.52 1.32
CA ASP A 202 -12.56 14.03 2.29
C ASP A 202 -13.23 15.29 1.72
N GLU A 203 -14.30 15.11 0.94
CA GLU A 203 -15.03 16.21 0.28
C GLU A 203 -15.54 17.24 1.29
N ALA A 204 -15.86 16.82 2.52
CA ALA A 204 -16.33 17.73 3.57
C ALA A 204 -15.24 18.74 3.97
N SER A 205 -13.96 18.33 3.94
CA SER A 205 -12.83 19.22 4.22
C SER A 205 -12.68 20.36 3.19
N PHE A 206 -13.24 20.19 1.97
CA PHE A 206 -13.20 21.19 0.90
C PHE A 206 -14.46 22.05 0.81
N ALA A 207 -15.52 21.75 1.57
CA ALA A 207 -16.80 22.45 1.47
C ALA A 207 -16.74 23.91 1.95
N HIS A 208 -15.74 24.26 2.76
CA HIS A 208 -15.57 25.59 3.35
C HIS A 208 -14.16 26.13 3.11
N PRO A 209 -13.84 26.58 1.88
CA PRO A 209 -12.53 27.10 1.56
C PRO A 209 -12.20 28.29 2.47
N GLN A 210 -11.05 28.20 3.14
CA GLN A 210 -10.53 29.30 3.95
C GLN A 210 -9.70 30.23 3.06
N PRO A 211 -9.75 31.56 3.29
CA PRO A 211 -8.85 32.48 2.62
C PRO A 211 -7.39 32.10 2.94
N VAL A 212 -6.51 32.27 1.96
CA VAL A 212 -5.07 32.08 2.14
C VAL A 212 -4.61 33.05 3.24
N PRO A 213 -3.99 32.57 4.33
CA PRO A 213 -3.57 33.46 5.42
C PRO A 213 -2.65 34.58 4.92
N ASP A 214 -2.90 35.82 5.35
CA ASP A 214 -2.09 37.01 4.99
C ASP A 214 -0.60 36.81 5.28
N ALA A 215 -0.28 36.01 6.31
CA ALA A 215 1.10 35.66 6.68
C ALA A 215 1.88 34.93 5.57
N ILE A 216 1.21 34.33 4.58
CA ILE A 216 1.85 33.71 3.42
C ILE A 216 2.26 34.79 2.39
N GLY A 217 1.70 36.00 2.47
CA GLY A 217 2.12 37.16 1.67
C GLY A 217 1.74 37.07 0.19
N LEU A 218 0.64 36.37 -0.14
CA LEU A 218 0.23 36.11 -1.53
C LEU A 218 -0.97 36.96 -2.00
N ALA A 219 -1.51 37.84 -1.14
CA ALA A 219 -2.76 38.56 -1.38
C ALA A 219 -2.73 39.40 -2.68
N ASP A 220 -1.58 39.99 -3.04
CA ASP A 220 -1.42 40.85 -4.21
C ASP A 220 -0.83 40.13 -5.44
N HIS A 221 -0.74 38.80 -5.40
CA HIS A 221 -0.09 38.00 -6.43
C HIS A 221 -1.03 37.02 -7.12
N PHE A 222 -0.93 36.93 -8.45
CA PHE A 222 -1.47 35.79 -9.17
C PHE A 222 -0.62 34.55 -8.82
N THR A 223 -1.22 33.62 -8.08
CA THR A 223 -0.50 32.50 -7.45
C THR A 223 -0.76 31.19 -8.17
N PHE A 224 0.30 30.47 -8.51
CA PHE A 224 0.23 29.06 -8.87
C PHE A 224 0.60 28.21 -7.65
N LEU A 225 -0.28 27.28 -7.27
CA LEU A 225 -0.03 26.32 -6.19
C LEU A 225 0.25 24.93 -6.77
N TYR A 226 1.30 24.29 -6.27
CA TYR A 226 1.60 22.87 -6.50
C TYR A 226 1.70 22.21 -5.13
N ALA A 227 0.75 21.33 -4.82
CA ALA A 227 0.60 20.65 -3.52
C ALA A 227 0.35 19.16 -3.74
#